data_AF-A0A968MQQ6-F1
#
_entry.id   AF-A0A968MQQ6-F1
#
_cell.length_a   1.000
_cell.length_b   1.000
_cell.length_c   1.000
_cell.angle_alpha   90.00
_cell.angle_beta   90.00
_cell.angle_gamma   90.00
#
_symmetry.space_group_name_H-M   'P 1'
#
loop_
_entity.id
_entity.type
_entity.pdbx_description
1 polymer ?
#
loop_
_entity_poly.entity_id
_entity_poly.type
_entity_poly.pdbx_seq_one_letter_code
_entity_poly.pdbx_strand_id
1 'polypeptide(L)'
;MRQFIRFQKTADNIYYASVDPQFNVIPLIVKHFSERYADQQWIIYDSRRNYGFHYNLDETNLIELNSEQVNPLNGKVNEHILANDELHFQQMWKQYFKSTCIEERRNERLQMQHMPKKYWKYLTEKQD
;
A
#
# COMPACT_ATOMS: atom_id res chain seq x y z
N MET A 1 7.89 3.37 8.10
CA MET A 1 6.80 3.40 7.10
C MET A 1 7.22 2.89 5.72
N ARG A 2 8.46 3.15 5.26
CA ARG A 2 8.93 2.72 3.92
C ARG A 2 8.66 1.24 3.58
N GLN A 3 8.71 0.33 4.57
CA GLN A 3 8.57 -1.12 4.36
C GLN A 3 7.11 -1.65 4.37
N PHE A 4 6.14 -0.85 4.81
CA PHE A 4 4.75 -1.29 5.04
C PHE A 4 3.74 -0.60 4.13
N ILE A 5 4.20 -0.17 2.95
CA ILE A 5 3.35 0.35 1.87
C ILE A 5 3.14 -0.80 0.87
N ARG A 6 1.88 -1.03 0.50
CA ARG A 6 1.48 -1.98 -0.55
C ARG A 6 0.65 -1.22 -1.56
N PHE A 7 1.07 -1.33 -2.82
CA PHE A 7 0.35 -0.72 -3.93
C PHE A 7 -0.68 -1.70 -4.48
N GLN A 8 -1.77 -1.13 -4.98
CA GLN A 8 -2.80 -1.79 -5.76
C GLN A 8 -2.88 -1.05 -7.09
N LYS A 9 -2.84 -1.79 -8.20
CA LYS A 9 -2.93 -1.19 -9.54
C LYS A 9 -4.38 -0.83 -9.87
N THR A 10 -4.61 0.40 -10.30
CA THR A 10 -5.91 0.85 -10.82
C THR A 10 -6.03 0.62 -12.32
N ALA A 11 -7.26 0.66 -12.84
CA ALA A 11 -7.54 0.55 -14.27
C ALA A 11 -6.85 1.64 -15.10
N ASP A 12 -6.65 2.82 -14.51
CA ASP A 12 -5.94 3.95 -15.11
C ASP A 12 -4.40 3.80 -15.08
N ASN A 13 -3.90 2.62 -14.72
CA ASN A 13 -2.47 2.31 -14.62
C ASN A 13 -1.72 3.14 -13.56
N ILE A 14 -2.41 3.53 -12.48
CA ILE A 14 -1.84 4.21 -11.31
C ILE A 14 -1.71 3.21 -10.17
N TYR A 15 -0.57 3.20 -9.50
CA TYR A 15 -0.34 2.39 -8.31
C TYR A 15 -0.79 3.14 -7.05
N TYR A 16 -1.91 2.72 -6.46
CA TYR A 16 -2.49 3.35 -5.28
C TYR A 16 -2.11 2.61 -3.99
N ALA A 17 -1.70 3.33 -2.96
CA ALA A 17 -1.50 2.80 -1.61
C ALA A 17 -2.15 3.68 -0.55
N SER A 18 -2.93 3.06 0.33
CA SER A 18 -3.52 3.72 1.49
C SER A 18 -2.71 3.42 2.75
N VAL A 19 -2.53 4.42 3.62
CA VAL A 19 -1.84 4.31 4.90
C VAL A 19 -2.48 5.21 5.96
N ASP A 20 -2.32 4.89 7.25
CA ASP A 20 -2.79 5.71 8.38
C ASP A 20 -1.71 5.98 9.44
N PRO A 21 -0.55 6.54 9.07
CA PRO A 21 0.52 6.71 10.03
C PRO A 21 0.09 7.56 11.23
N GLN A 22 0.58 7.16 12.41
CA GLN A 22 0.38 7.92 13.64
C GLN A 22 0.87 9.37 13.49
N PHE A 23 1.99 9.58 12.81
CA PHE A 23 2.60 10.90 12.60
C PHE A 23 2.60 11.27 11.12
N ASN A 24 2.77 12.56 10.83
CA ASN A 24 2.76 13.05 9.46
C ASN A 24 4.08 12.74 8.73
N VAL A 25 4.27 11.48 8.32
CA VAL A 25 5.56 10.99 7.82
C VAL A 25 5.64 10.87 6.30
N ILE A 26 4.49 10.93 5.59
CA ILE A 26 4.47 10.79 4.12
C ILE A 26 5.37 11.84 3.44
N PRO A 27 5.33 13.14 3.79
CA PRO A 27 6.19 14.14 3.16
C PRO A 27 7.68 13.83 3.29
N LEU A 28 8.08 13.13 4.37
CA LEU A 28 9.47 12.76 4.64
C LEU A 28 9.94 11.53 3.85
N ILE A 29 9.01 10.75 3.29
CA ILE A 29 9.33 9.51 2.55
C ILE A 29 8.98 9.60 1.06
N VAL A 30 8.28 10.64 0.60
CA VAL A 30 7.92 10.84 -0.81
C VAL A 30 9.12 10.68 -1.74
N LYS A 31 10.23 11.36 -1.44
CA LYS A 31 11.46 11.28 -2.25
C LYS A 31 11.98 9.85 -2.41
N HIS A 32 11.85 9.02 -1.37
CA HIS A 32 12.26 7.62 -1.45
C HIS A 32 11.42 6.83 -2.45
N PHE A 33 10.12 7.11 -2.55
CA PHE A 33 9.23 6.43 -3.48
C PHE A 33 9.41 6.92 -4.91
N SER A 34 9.62 8.23 -5.12
CA SER A 34 9.87 8.78 -6.46
C SER A 34 11.19 8.25 -7.04
N GLU A 35 12.23 8.10 -6.22
CA GLU A 35 13.50 7.52 -6.65
C GLU A 35 13.42 6.01 -6.92
N ARG A 36 12.63 5.28 -6.12
CA ARG A 36 12.55 3.81 -6.20
C ARG A 36 11.59 3.31 -7.29
N TYR A 37 10.48 4.02 -7.50
CA TYR A 37 9.43 3.68 -8.47
C TYR A 37 9.32 4.81 -9.49
N ALA A 38 10.45 5.14 -10.12
CA ALA A 38 10.56 6.26 -11.06
C ALA A 38 9.87 5.97 -12.41
N ASP A 39 9.61 4.71 -12.72
CA ASP A 39 9.01 4.22 -13.96
C ASP A 39 7.49 4.04 -13.87
N GLN A 40 6.89 4.33 -12.71
CA GLN A 40 5.48 4.04 -12.41
C GLN A 40 4.80 5.26 -11.79
N GLN A 41 3.58 5.56 -12.25
CA GLN A 41 2.73 6.55 -11.58
C GLN A 41 2.17 5.94 -10.30
N TRP A 42 2.25 6.67 -9.20
CA TRP A 42 1.77 6.17 -7.92
C TRP A 42 1.13 7.24 -7.05
N ILE A 43 0.20 6.80 -6.21
CA ILE A 43 -0.45 7.61 -5.19
C ILE A 43 -0.22 6.94 -3.83
N ILE A 44 0.30 7.70 -2.87
CA ILE A 44 0.34 7.29 -1.46
C ILE A 44 -0.58 8.23 -0.68
N TYR A 45 -1.64 7.68 -0.09
CA TYR A 45 -2.71 8.43 0.55
C TYR A 45 -2.76 8.20 2.07
N ASP A 46 -2.71 9.28 2.85
CA ASP A 46 -2.93 9.28 4.29
C ASP A 46 -4.44 9.29 4.59
N SER A 47 -5.03 8.13 4.85
CA SER A 47 -6.46 8.02 5.17
C SER A 47 -6.81 8.65 6.53
N ARG A 48 -5.83 8.95 7.39
CA ARG A 48 -6.07 9.62 8.67
C ARG A 48 -6.13 11.13 8.54
N ARG A 49 -5.40 11.70 7.57
CA ARG A 49 -5.29 13.15 7.35
C ARG A 49 -5.99 13.63 6.08
N ASN A 50 -6.57 12.72 5.30
CA ASN A 50 -7.31 12.98 4.07
C ASN A 50 -6.52 13.71 2.98
N TYR A 51 -5.24 13.38 2.84
CA TYR A 51 -4.41 13.90 1.77
C TYR A 51 -3.39 12.85 1.34
N GLY A 52 -2.84 12.98 0.15
CA GLY A 52 -1.79 12.12 -0.35
C GLY A 52 -0.80 12.84 -1.24
N PHE A 53 0.12 12.06 -1.80
CA PHE A 53 1.02 12.51 -2.84
C PHE A 53 0.85 11.65 -4.09
N HIS A 54 0.79 12.31 -5.23
CA HIS A 54 0.76 11.70 -6.55
C HIS A 54 2.07 11.98 -7.28
N TYR A 55 2.76 10.93 -7.70
CA TYR A 55 3.92 11.01 -8.57
C TYR A 55 3.51 10.71 -10.01
N ASN A 56 3.74 11.66 -10.91
CA ASN A 56 3.29 11.61 -12.30
C ASN A 56 4.39 11.19 -13.30
N LEU A 57 5.51 10.64 -12.81
CA LEU A 57 6.77 10.34 -13.54
C LEU A 57 7.76 11.51 -13.69
N ASP A 58 7.38 12.71 -13.29
CA ASP A 58 8.24 13.89 -13.33
C ASP A 58 8.35 14.53 -11.94
N GLU A 59 7.20 14.94 -11.40
CA GLU A 59 7.07 15.61 -10.12
C GLU A 59 6.14 14.88 -9.17
N THR A 60 6.24 15.22 -7.89
CA THR A 60 5.34 14.69 -6.85
C THR A 60 4.48 15.82 -6.29
N ASN A 61 3.17 15.74 -6.53
CA ASN A 61 2.20 16.76 -6.14
C ASN A 61 1.35 16.31 -4.96
N LEU A 62 0.99 17.26 -4.11
CA LEU A 62 0.00 17.04 -3.05
C LEU A 62 -1.39 16.87 -3.68
N ILE A 63 -2.15 15.88 -3.23
CA ILE A 63 -3.51 15.64 -3.68
C ILE A 63 -4.45 15.46 -2.50
N GLU A 64 -5.72 15.77 -2.72
CA GLU A 64 -6.84 15.41 -1.85
C GLU A 64 -7.79 14.52 -2.66
N LEU A 65 -8.24 13.42 -2.07
CA LEU A 65 -9.15 12.49 -2.74
C LEU A 65 -10.53 12.59 -2.08
N ASN A 66 -11.57 12.54 -2.90
CA ASN A 66 -12.93 12.38 -2.39
C ASN A 66 -13.06 10.99 -1.76
N SER A 67 -13.46 10.94 -0.49
CA SER A 67 -13.43 9.74 0.36
C SER A 67 -14.35 8.60 -0.09
N GLU A 68 -15.21 8.82 -1.09
CA GLU A 68 -16.21 7.84 -1.54
C GLU A 68 -15.62 6.66 -2.32
N GLN A 69 -14.39 6.79 -2.83
CA GLN A 69 -13.78 5.79 -3.72
C GLN A 69 -12.86 4.78 -3.00
N VAL A 70 -12.59 4.99 -1.71
CA VAL A 70 -11.63 4.20 -0.93
C VAL A 70 -12.33 3.68 0.33
N ASN A 71 -12.22 2.38 0.57
CA ASN A 71 -12.75 1.79 1.80
C ASN A 71 -11.89 2.25 3.00
N PRO A 72 -12.46 2.99 3.97
CA PRO A 72 -11.70 3.56 5.09
C PRO A 72 -11.19 2.50 6.08
N LEU A 73 -11.75 1.29 6.08
CA LEU A 73 -11.41 0.23 7.05
C LEU A 73 -10.12 -0.51 6.68
N ASN A 74 -9.88 -0.73 5.39
CA ASN A 74 -8.74 -1.52 4.90
C ASN A 74 -7.92 -0.80 3.82
N GLY A 75 -8.32 0.41 3.42
CA GLY A 75 -7.64 1.19 2.38
C GLY A 75 -7.73 0.58 0.99
N LYS A 76 -8.58 -0.44 0.78
CA LYS A 76 -8.81 -1.01 -0.54
C LYS A 76 -9.60 -0.03 -1.39
N VAL A 77 -9.16 0.11 -2.63
CA VAL A 77 -9.95 0.80 -3.65
C VAL A 77 -11.14 -0.08 -4.03
N ASN A 78 -12.27 0.51 -4.40
CA ASN A 78 -13.40 -0.24 -4.94
C ASN A 78 -12.95 -1.15 -6.09
N GLU A 79 -13.48 -2.39 -6.15
CA GLU A 79 -13.09 -3.39 -7.16
C GLU A 79 -13.25 -2.87 -8.59
N HIS A 80 -14.25 -2.01 -8.84
CA HIS A 80 -14.49 -1.37 -10.14
C HIS A 80 -13.37 -0.41 -10.59
N ILE A 81 -12.52 0.04 -9.68
CA ILE A 81 -11.40 0.96 -9.96
C ILE A 81 -10.09 0.18 -10.13
N LEU A 82 -10.03 -1.06 -9.61
CA LEU A 82 -8.84 -1.89 -9.74
C LEU A 82 -8.63 -2.32 -11.19
N ALA A 83 -7.37 -2.57 -11.55
CA ALA A 83 -7.07 -3.23 -12.82
C ALA A 83 -7.63 -4.66 -12.82
N ASN A 84 -8.05 -5.15 -13.99
CA ASN A 84 -8.67 -6.47 -14.14
C ASN A 84 -7.78 -7.63 -13.61
N ASP A 85 -6.47 -7.47 -13.68
CA ASP A 85 -5.45 -8.44 -13.27
C ASP A 85 -4.97 -8.25 -11.82
N GLU A 86 -5.31 -7.13 -11.16
CA GLU A 86 -4.80 -6.78 -9.83
C GLU A 86 -5.16 -7.85 -8.78
N LEU A 87 -6.39 -8.37 -8.79
CA LEU A 87 -6.80 -9.43 -7.88
C LEU A 87 -5.99 -10.71 -8.08
N HIS A 88 -5.63 -11.03 -9.33
CA HIS A 88 -4.78 -12.16 -9.63
C HIS A 88 -3.36 -11.95 -9.08
N PHE A 89 -2.80 -10.75 -9.21
CA PHE A 89 -1.51 -10.40 -8.60
C PHE A 89 -1.53 -10.50 -7.08
N GLN A 90 -2.60 -10.06 -6.42
CA GLN A 90 -2.74 -10.21 -4.97
C GLN A 90 -2.76 -11.67 -4.54
N GLN A 91 -3.46 -12.55 -5.28
CA GLN A 91 -3.46 -13.99 -5.03
C GLN A 91 -2.06 -14.59 -5.21
N MET A 92 -1.35 -14.24 -6.29
CA MET A 92 0.02 -14.69 -6.52
C MET A 92 0.96 -14.24 -5.39
N TRP A 93 0.82 -13.01 -4.91
CA TRP A 93 1.59 -12.51 -3.77
C TRP A 93 1.33 -13.30 -2.50
N LYS A 94 0.06 -13.57 -2.17
CA LYS A 94 -0.30 -14.41 -1.01
C LYS A 94 0.28 -15.81 -1.13
N GLN A 95 0.20 -16.41 -2.32
CA GLN A 95 0.74 -17.75 -2.57
C GLN A 95 2.27 -17.77 -2.44
N TYR A 96 2.96 -16.77 -2.98
CA TYR A 96 4.40 -16.60 -2.84
C TYR A 96 4.81 -16.41 -1.37
N PHE A 97 4.12 -15.55 -0.63
CA PHE A 97 4.39 -15.31 0.79
C PHE A 97 4.23 -16.59 1.61
N LYS A 98 3.19 -17.38 1.32
CA LYS A 98 2.95 -18.67 1.99
C LYS A 98 4.00 -19.71 1.62
N SER A 99 4.35 -19.84 0.34
CA SER A 99 5.28 -20.87 -0.14
C SER A 99 6.73 -20.63 0.26
N THR A 100 7.12 -19.36 0.43
CA THR A 100 8.47 -18.99 0.91
C THR A 100 8.61 -19.06 2.43
N CYS A 101 7.51 -19.15 3.16
CA CYS A 101 7.52 -19.29 4.61
C CYS A 101 8.02 -20.69 5.01
N ILE A 102 9.04 -20.73 5.87
CA ILE A 102 9.48 -21.97 6.52
C ILE A 102 8.67 -22.10 7.81
N GLU A 103 7.68 -23.00 7.82
CA GLU A 103 6.71 -23.14 8.91
C GLU A 103 7.40 -23.44 10.26
N GLU A 104 8.47 -24.23 10.27
CA GLU A 104 9.24 -24.55 11.47
C GLU A 104 9.95 -23.33 12.07
N ARG A 105 10.17 -22.27 11.29
CA ARG A 105 10.79 -21.00 11.74
C ARG A 105 9.76 -19.93 12.08
N ARG A 106 8.46 -20.24 12.02
CA ARG A 106 7.39 -19.28 12.31
C ARG A 106 7.47 -18.79 13.75
N ASN A 107 7.71 -17.49 13.91
CA ASN A 107 7.74 -16.82 15.22
C ASN A 107 6.87 -15.56 15.19
N GLU A 108 5.62 -15.71 15.63
CA GLU A 108 4.63 -14.64 15.57
C GLU A 108 4.96 -13.47 16.50
N ARG A 109 5.58 -13.74 17.65
CA ARG A 109 5.99 -12.70 18.59
C ARG A 109 7.04 -11.78 17.96
N LEU A 110 8.05 -12.38 17.33
CA LEU A 110 9.10 -11.64 16.62
C LEU A 110 8.53 -10.92 15.38
N GLN A 111 7.62 -11.57 14.65
CA GLN A 111 6.92 -10.94 13.53
C GLN A 111 6.15 -9.68 14.00
N MET A 112 5.43 -9.74 15.11
CA MET A 112 4.71 -8.57 15.64
C MET A 112 5.65 -7.44 16.11
N GLN A 113 6.86 -7.78 16.59
CA GLN A 113 7.86 -6.79 16.98
C GLN A 113 8.42 -6.03 15.76
N HIS A 114 8.74 -6.75 14.68
CA HIS A 114 9.28 -6.13 13.46
C HIS A 114 8.20 -5.56 12.54
N MET A 115 7.00 -6.14 12.55
CA MET A 115 5.86 -5.74 11.74
C MET A 115 4.64 -5.53 12.64
N PRO A 116 4.51 -4.33 13.25
CA PRO A 116 3.42 -4.02 14.17
C PRO A 116 2.04 -4.21 13.52
N LYS A 117 1.10 -4.82 14.27
CA LYS A 117 -0.25 -5.16 13.80
C LYS A 117 -1.05 -4.00 13.20
N LYS A 118 -0.79 -2.76 13.63
CA LYS A 118 -1.46 -1.56 13.10
C LYS A 118 -1.34 -1.42 11.58
N TYR A 119 -0.28 -1.95 10.97
CA TYR A 119 -0.08 -1.89 9.52
C TYR A 119 -0.76 -3.04 8.77
N TRP A 120 -1.14 -4.13 9.44
CA TRP A 120 -1.56 -5.37 8.79
C TRP A 120 -2.81 -5.20 7.93
N LYS A 121 -3.69 -4.26 8.28
CA LYS A 121 -4.91 -3.98 7.50
C LYS A 121 -4.62 -3.55 6.05
N TYR A 122 -3.46 -2.95 5.76
CA TYR A 122 -3.04 -2.57 4.40
C TYR A 122 -2.13 -3.60 3.74
N LEU A 123 -1.72 -4.66 4.45
CA LEU A 123 -0.81 -5.66 3.91
C LEU A 123 -1.60 -6.78 3.22
N THR A 124 -1.43 -6.91 1.90
CA THR A 124 -2.08 -7.95 1.09
C THR A 124 -1.87 -9.35 1.67
N GLU A 125 -0.68 -9.64 2.20
CA GLU A 125 -0.32 -10.93 2.80
C GLU A 125 -0.95 -11.21 4.19
N LYS A 126 -1.59 -10.21 4.81
CA LYS A 126 -2.25 -10.33 6.12
C LYS A 126 -3.77 -10.16 6.04
N GLN A 127 -4.31 -9.99 4.84
CA GLN A 127 -5.74 -9.92 4.59
C GLN A 127 -6.26 -11.33 4.30
N ASP A 128 -6.89 -11.95 5.29
CA ASP A 128 -7.63 -13.20 5.14
C ASP A 128 -9.13 -12.91 4.96
#